data_AF-A0A6B3G303-F1
#
_entry.id   AF-A0A6B3G303-F1
#
_cell.length_a   1.000
_cell.length_b   1.000
_cell.length_c   1.000
_cell.angle_alpha   90.00
_cell.angle_beta   90.00
_cell.angle_gamma   90.00
#
_symmetry.space_group_name_H-M   'P 1'
#
loop_
_entity.id
_entity.type
_entity.pdbx_description
1 polymer ?
#
loop_
_entity_poly.entity_id
_entity_poly.type
_entity_poly.pdbx_seq_one_letter_code
_entity_poly.pdbx_strand_id
1 'polypeptide(L)'
;IIAMALLFSGRSPGAASAVLAVFAVVTAGAVFWAMRPRPPWFARIVATTLHSSGQFAVRFVMLLLTGMLGLAHVFGLDTLLGAFAAGMLTRLVLQGSVPERSDAILERVEAIGFGFLVPFFYIVTGIDFDLAALLDDGRPLVLLPVFLLLFLLVRGVPAYLLAPRDLTGRAPRAALGLFSSTCLPLVVAITAIGLDDKVIGAGEAAALVAAAMVSVLVFPLLAFRLLRREEDGGGRAVPGRAAESGEVW
;
A
#
# COMPACT_ATOMS: atom_id res chain seq x y z
N ILE A 1 -3.46 4.77 -10.62
CA ILE A 1 -4.64 5.26 -9.85
C ILE A 1 -5.62 5.99 -10.76
N ILE A 2 -5.27 7.15 -11.34
CA ILE A 2 -6.16 7.90 -12.27
C ILE A 2 -6.64 7.02 -13.44
N ALA A 3 -5.73 6.25 -14.07
CA ALA A 3 -6.09 5.31 -15.12
C ALA A 3 -7.02 4.18 -14.64
N MET A 4 -6.88 3.73 -13.39
CA MET A 4 -7.69 2.66 -12.81
C MET A 4 -9.09 3.17 -12.44
N ALA A 5 -9.19 4.38 -11.88
CA ALA A 5 -10.46 5.06 -11.62
C ALA A 5 -11.25 5.36 -12.90
N LEU A 6 -10.57 5.68 -14.01
CA LEU A 6 -11.19 5.86 -15.33
C LEU A 6 -11.65 4.52 -15.95
N LEU A 7 -10.90 3.43 -15.73
CA LEU A 7 -11.23 2.10 -16.26
C LEU A 7 -12.36 1.40 -15.47
N PHE A 8 -12.47 1.64 -14.16
CA PHE A 8 -13.49 1.01 -13.31
C PHE A 8 -14.81 1.79 -13.21
N SER A 9 -14.88 3.04 -13.68
CA SER A 9 -16.14 3.80 -13.67
C SER A 9 -17.00 3.38 -14.86
N GLY A 10 -17.79 2.31 -14.69
CA GLY A 10 -18.74 1.76 -15.68
C GLY A 10 -19.92 2.67 -16.06
N ARG A 11 -19.78 4.01 -15.98
CA ARG A 11 -20.78 5.00 -16.42
C ARG A 11 -20.23 5.82 -17.57
N SER A 12 -21.14 6.30 -18.44
CA SER A 12 -20.84 7.12 -19.63
C SER A 12 -19.66 8.09 -19.39
N PRO A 13 -18.63 8.12 -20.26
CA PRO A 13 -17.36 8.83 -20.02
C PRO A 13 -17.49 10.28 -19.55
N GLY A 14 -18.55 10.98 -19.97
CA GLY A 14 -18.85 12.36 -19.57
C GLY A 14 -19.29 12.52 -18.10
N ALA A 15 -20.05 11.57 -17.56
CA ALA A 15 -20.49 11.61 -16.17
C ALA A 15 -19.34 11.29 -15.20
N ALA A 16 -18.51 10.30 -15.53
CA ALA A 16 -17.34 9.94 -14.73
C ALA A 16 -16.31 11.07 -14.67
N SER A 17 -16.05 11.74 -15.80
CA SER A 17 -15.14 12.89 -15.85
C SER A 17 -15.68 14.10 -15.09
N ALA A 18 -16.98 14.39 -15.16
CA ALA A 18 -17.60 15.46 -14.39
C ALA A 18 -17.52 15.22 -12.87
N VAL A 19 -17.82 13.99 -12.42
CA VAL A 19 -17.70 13.62 -10.99
C VAL A 19 -16.26 13.69 -10.51
N LEU A 20 -15.30 13.23 -11.33
CA LEU A 20 -13.88 13.34 -11.02
C LEU A 20 -13.42 14.80 -10.94
N ALA A 21 -13.89 15.67 -11.84
CA ALA A 21 -13.59 17.09 -11.82
C ALA A 21 -14.16 17.78 -10.57
N VAL A 22 -15.41 17.47 -10.19
CA VAL A 22 -16.01 17.99 -8.95
C VAL A 22 -15.23 17.53 -7.73
N PHE A 23 -14.88 16.26 -7.64
CA PHE A 23 -14.06 15.74 -6.55
C PHE A 23 -12.68 16.40 -6.51
N ALA A 24 -12.04 16.61 -7.67
CA ALA A 24 -10.77 17.32 -7.77
C ALA A 24 -10.90 18.79 -7.30
N VAL A 25 -11.98 19.48 -7.64
CA VAL A 25 -12.26 20.85 -7.19
C VAL A 25 -12.51 20.89 -5.68
N VAL A 26 -13.31 19.98 -5.13
CA VAL A 26 -13.55 19.91 -3.68
C VAL A 26 -12.26 19.59 -2.94
N THR A 27 -11.46 18.66 -3.45
CA THR A 27 -10.15 18.32 -2.89
C THR A 27 -9.21 19.52 -2.97
N ALA A 28 -9.13 20.20 -4.12
CA ALA A 28 -8.32 21.40 -4.29
C ALA A 28 -8.78 22.54 -3.40
N GLY A 29 -10.08 22.70 -3.18
CA GLY A 29 -10.66 23.66 -2.25
C GLY A 29 -10.31 23.33 -0.80
N ALA A 30 -10.39 22.06 -0.40
CA ALA A 30 -9.97 21.58 0.90
C ALA A 30 -8.46 21.78 1.12
N VAL A 31 -7.63 21.51 0.10
CA VAL A 31 -6.19 21.77 0.08
C VAL A 31 -5.92 23.27 0.21
N PHE A 32 -6.56 24.11 -0.60
CA PHE A 32 -6.40 25.57 -0.56
C PHE A 32 -6.78 26.15 0.80
N TRP A 33 -7.90 25.69 1.37
CA TRP A 33 -8.33 26.07 2.71
C TRP A 33 -7.34 25.60 3.78
N ALA A 34 -6.77 24.41 3.61
CA ALA A 34 -5.76 23.87 4.51
C ALA A 34 -4.39 24.56 4.41
N MET A 35 -4.02 25.05 3.22
CA MET A 35 -2.78 25.79 2.96
C MET A 35 -2.82 27.25 3.42
N ARG A 36 -4.01 27.79 3.71
CA ARG A 36 -4.15 29.17 4.19
C ARG A 36 -3.37 29.32 5.52
N PRO A 37 -2.55 30.38 5.71
CA PRO A 37 -1.73 30.55 6.90
C PRO A 37 -2.60 30.42 8.15
N ARG A 38 -2.41 29.33 8.89
CA ARG A 38 -3.24 29.05 10.04
C ARG A 38 -2.84 29.98 11.16
N PRO A 39 -3.83 30.53 11.88
CA PRO A 39 -3.56 31.43 12.98
C PRO A 39 -2.69 30.72 14.03
N PRO A 40 -1.79 31.45 14.72
CA PRO A 40 -0.74 30.91 15.57
C PRO A 40 -1.25 30.06 16.73
N TRP A 41 -2.54 30.14 17.06
CA TRP A 41 -3.20 29.27 18.04
C TRP A 41 -3.27 27.80 17.58
N PHE A 42 -3.40 27.52 16.27
CA PHE A 42 -3.46 26.15 15.75
C PHE A 42 -2.14 25.41 15.98
N ALA A 43 -1.02 26.04 15.63
CA ALA A 43 0.31 25.49 15.87
C ALA A 43 0.57 25.32 17.37
N ARG A 44 0.11 26.26 18.20
CA ARG A 44 0.24 26.21 19.67
C ARG A 44 -0.59 25.09 20.30
N ILE A 45 -1.81 24.84 19.82
CA ILE A 45 -2.66 23.72 20.28
C ILE A 45 -2.04 22.38 19.88
N VAL A 46 -1.60 22.22 18.62
CA VAL A 46 -0.89 21.01 18.19
C VAL A 46 0.38 20.82 19.02
N ALA A 47 1.12 21.90 19.28
CA ALA A 47 2.35 21.84 20.06
C ALA A 47 2.13 21.46 21.54
N THR A 48 1.05 21.92 22.15
CA THR A 48 0.73 21.64 23.56
C THR A 48 0.05 20.29 23.75
N THR A 49 -0.70 19.80 22.76
CA THR A 49 -1.40 18.50 22.84
C THR A 49 -0.61 17.30 22.33
N LEU A 50 0.57 17.48 21.75
CA LEU A 50 1.36 16.38 21.19
C LEU A 50 1.80 15.32 22.24
N HIS A 51 2.05 15.78 23.47
CA HIS A 51 2.48 14.97 24.62
C HIS A 51 1.33 14.65 25.60
N SER A 52 0.12 15.06 25.27
CA SER A 52 -1.10 14.77 26.04
C SER A 52 -1.94 13.73 25.28
N SER A 53 -2.79 13.00 26.00
CA SER A 53 -3.83 12.13 25.43
C SER A 53 -4.79 12.85 24.46
N GLY A 54 -4.67 14.17 24.33
CA GLY A 54 -5.43 15.01 23.41
C GLY A 54 -5.23 14.71 21.91
N GLN A 55 -4.08 14.13 21.51
CA GLN A 55 -3.74 13.68 20.13
C GLN A 55 -4.53 14.37 18.98
N PHE A 56 -4.64 15.70 19.02
CA PHE A 56 -5.51 16.44 18.12
C PHE A 56 -5.10 16.22 16.67
N ALA A 57 -3.78 16.12 16.43
CA ALA A 57 -3.21 15.79 15.14
C ALA A 57 -3.72 14.45 14.58
N VAL A 58 -3.71 13.37 15.36
CA VAL A 58 -4.18 12.04 14.91
C VAL A 58 -5.67 12.07 14.61
N ARG A 59 -6.48 12.71 15.48
CA ARG A 59 -7.92 12.88 15.23
C ARG A 59 -8.21 13.70 13.99
N PHE A 60 -7.40 14.74 13.73
CA PHE A 60 -7.50 15.54 12.52
C PHE A 60 -7.14 14.73 11.26
N VAL A 61 -6.10 13.90 11.31
CA VAL A 61 -5.79 12.97 10.21
C VAL A 61 -6.96 12.00 9.98
N MET A 62 -7.52 11.42 11.05
CA MET A 62 -8.68 10.54 10.93
C MET A 62 -9.92 11.23 10.38
N LEU A 63 -10.14 12.50 10.74
CA LEU A 63 -11.21 13.34 10.19
C LEU A 63 -10.99 13.56 8.69
N LEU A 64 -9.76 13.86 8.25
CA LEU A 64 -9.44 14.02 6.83
C LEU A 64 -9.61 12.71 6.05
N LEU A 65 -9.12 11.59 6.58
CA LEU A 65 -9.28 10.26 6.00
C LEU A 65 -10.77 9.92 5.84
N THR A 66 -11.53 9.97 6.93
CA THR A 66 -12.96 9.64 6.94
C THR A 66 -13.76 10.61 6.07
N GLY A 67 -13.41 11.90 6.10
CA GLY A 67 -14.06 12.93 5.31
C GLY A 67 -13.87 12.72 3.80
N MET A 68 -12.64 12.47 3.35
CA MET A 68 -12.39 12.20 1.92
C MET A 68 -12.93 10.83 1.48
N LEU A 69 -12.92 9.83 2.37
CA LEU A 69 -13.50 8.52 2.08
C LEU A 69 -15.02 8.62 1.92
N GLY A 70 -15.70 9.29 2.85
CA GLY A 70 -17.13 9.54 2.78
C GLY A 70 -17.50 10.39 1.56
N LEU A 71 -16.68 11.38 1.23
CA LEU A 71 -16.85 12.17 0.02
C LEU A 71 -16.73 11.32 -1.25
N ALA A 72 -15.70 10.47 -1.34
CA ALA A 72 -15.53 9.54 -2.45
C ALA A 72 -16.73 8.59 -2.56
N HIS A 73 -17.22 8.06 -1.45
CA HIS A 73 -18.39 7.18 -1.41
C HIS A 73 -19.67 7.89 -1.91
N VAL A 74 -19.94 9.11 -1.47
CA VAL A 74 -21.12 9.90 -1.93
C VAL A 74 -21.05 10.21 -3.42
N PHE A 75 -19.84 10.49 -3.94
CA PHE A 75 -19.64 10.71 -5.37
C PHE A 75 -19.59 9.41 -6.18
N GLY A 76 -19.67 8.24 -5.55
CA GLY A 76 -19.54 6.95 -6.23
C GLY A 76 -18.16 6.73 -6.87
N LEU A 77 -17.13 7.34 -6.29
CA LEU A 77 -15.74 7.18 -6.69
C LEU A 77 -15.10 6.00 -5.95
N ASP A 78 -14.01 5.48 -6.52
CA ASP A 78 -13.20 4.46 -5.88
C ASP A 78 -12.69 4.95 -4.51
N THR A 79 -13.01 4.18 -3.47
CA THR A 79 -12.56 4.33 -2.08
C THR A 79 -11.04 4.55 -1.99
N LEU A 80 -10.24 3.91 -2.85
CA LEU A 80 -8.79 4.07 -2.93
C LEU A 80 -8.37 5.49 -3.35
N LEU A 81 -9.13 6.12 -4.25
CA LEU A 81 -8.88 7.51 -4.66
C LEU A 81 -9.13 8.47 -3.49
N GLY A 82 -10.20 8.25 -2.72
CA GLY A 82 -10.50 9.00 -1.50
C GLY A 82 -9.40 8.89 -0.45
N ALA A 83 -8.94 7.66 -0.18
CA ALA A 83 -7.84 7.39 0.74
C ALA A 83 -6.53 8.06 0.29
N PHE A 84 -6.20 7.99 -1.01
CA PHE A 84 -5.01 8.64 -1.57
C PHE A 84 -5.08 10.16 -1.46
N ALA A 85 -6.23 10.77 -1.77
CA ALA A 85 -6.45 12.21 -1.64
C ALA A 85 -6.29 12.68 -0.19
N ALA A 86 -6.87 11.94 0.78
CA ALA A 86 -6.68 12.22 2.19
C ALA A 86 -5.22 12.12 2.64
N GLY A 87 -4.47 11.11 2.17
CA GLY A 87 -3.05 10.96 2.47
C GLY A 87 -2.22 12.15 1.98
N MET A 88 -2.44 12.57 0.73
CA MET A 88 -1.79 13.77 0.17
C MET A 88 -2.14 15.03 0.95
N LEU A 89 -3.44 15.26 1.21
CA LEU A 89 -3.92 16.41 1.97
C LEU A 89 -3.32 16.44 3.37
N THR A 90 -3.30 15.30 4.07
CA THR A 90 -2.70 15.16 5.39
C THR A 90 -1.23 15.55 5.37
N ARG A 91 -0.46 15.06 4.39
CA ARG A 91 0.97 15.38 4.24
C ARG A 91 1.19 16.88 3.99
N LEU A 92 0.38 17.49 3.12
CA LEU A 92 0.42 18.94 2.84
C LEU A 92 0.10 19.78 4.07
N VAL A 93 -0.92 19.40 4.86
CA VAL A 93 -1.28 20.13 6.08
C VAL A 93 -0.16 20.03 7.12
N LEU A 94 0.38 18.84 7.35
CA LEU A 94 1.40 18.60 8.37
C LEU A 94 2.70 19.34 8.04
N GLN A 95 3.16 19.27 6.79
CA GLN A 95 4.38 19.96 6.34
C GLN A 95 4.25 21.48 6.37
N GLY A 96 3.08 22.05 6.06
CA GLY A 96 2.87 23.50 6.09
C GLY A 96 2.63 24.09 7.47
N SER A 97 2.06 23.31 8.40
CA SER A 97 1.58 23.83 9.70
C SER A 97 2.57 23.62 10.84
N VAL A 98 3.22 22.44 10.90
CA VAL A 98 4.08 22.04 12.03
C VAL A 98 5.23 21.14 11.52
N PRO A 99 6.22 21.71 10.78
CA PRO A 99 7.26 20.93 10.11
C PRO A 99 8.03 20.02 11.09
N GLU A 100 8.42 20.59 12.23
CA GLU A 100 9.24 19.95 13.27
C GLU A 100 8.58 18.73 13.94
N ARG A 101 7.27 18.55 13.80
CA ARG A 101 6.49 17.48 14.46
C ARG A 101 5.69 16.64 13.49
N SER A 102 5.85 16.89 12.19
CA SER A 102 5.16 16.17 11.13
C SER A 102 5.52 14.69 11.15
N ASP A 103 6.80 14.35 11.33
CA ASP A 103 7.29 12.97 11.40
C ASP A 103 6.68 12.19 12.57
N ALA A 104 6.65 12.76 13.78
CA ALA A 104 6.07 12.11 14.95
C ALA A 104 4.55 11.86 14.80
N ILE A 105 3.83 12.67 14.03
CA ILE A 105 2.41 12.46 13.74
C ILE A 105 2.26 11.36 12.68
N LEU A 106 3.09 11.37 11.65
CA LEU A 106 3.10 10.35 10.61
C LEU A 106 3.43 8.97 11.17
N GLU A 107 4.43 8.85 12.05
CA GLU A 107 4.77 7.60 12.75
C GLU A 107 3.58 7.04 13.54
N ARG A 108 2.78 7.89 14.19
CA ARG A 108 1.58 7.45 14.91
C ARG A 108 0.49 6.95 13.97
N VAL A 109 0.32 7.59 12.82
CA VAL A 109 -0.64 7.16 11.79
C VAL A 109 -0.17 5.85 11.16
N GLU A 110 1.13 5.71 10.89
CA GLU A 110 1.75 4.48 10.42
C GLU A 110 1.61 3.35 11.44
N ALA A 111 1.80 3.62 12.73
CA ALA A 111 1.56 2.65 13.79
C ALA A 111 0.10 2.14 13.81
N ILE A 112 -0.88 2.99 13.53
CA ILE A 112 -2.28 2.56 13.37
C ILE A 112 -2.45 1.70 12.11
N GLY A 113 -1.84 2.12 11.00
CA GLY A 113 -1.87 1.39 9.73
C GLY A 113 -1.26 -0.02 9.86
N PHE A 114 0.02 -0.09 10.19
CA PHE A 114 0.77 -1.35 10.28
C PHE A 114 0.45 -2.16 11.53
N GLY A 115 0.08 -1.53 12.64
CA GLY A 115 -0.19 -2.20 13.91
C GLY A 115 -1.63 -2.72 14.05
N PHE A 116 -2.61 -2.11 13.36
CA PHE A 116 -4.01 -2.50 13.48
C PHE A 116 -4.68 -2.79 12.13
N LEU A 117 -4.68 -1.83 11.20
CA LEU A 117 -5.45 -1.94 9.96
C LEU A 117 -4.95 -3.07 9.04
N VAL A 118 -3.63 -3.18 8.85
CA VAL A 118 -3.03 -4.22 8.00
C VAL A 118 -3.27 -5.62 8.58
N PRO A 119 -2.98 -5.90 9.87
CA PRO A 119 -3.32 -7.20 10.47
C PRO A 119 -4.81 -7.54 10.38
N PHE A 120 -5.70 -6.58 10.69
CA PHE A 120 -7.14 -6.80 10.59
C PHE A 120 -7.58 -7.14 9.16
N PHE A 121 -7.04 -6.43 8.16
CA PHE A 121 -7.31 -6.71 6.75
C PHE A 121 -6.92 -8.14 6.35
N TYR A 122 -5.75 -8.63 6.80
CA TYR A 122 -5.34 -10.02 6.53
C TYR A 122 -6.24 -11.05 7.23
N ILE A 123 -6.71 -10.76 8.45
CA ILE A 123 -7.65 -11.64 9.18
C ILE A 123 -8.98 -11.72 8.44
N VAL A 124 -9.56 -10.58 8.09
CA VAL A 124 -10.85 -10.51 7.37
C VAL A 124 -10.73 -11.20 6.01
N THR A 125 -9.68 -10.91 5.24
CA THR A 125 -9.42 -11.59 3.97
C THR A 125 -9.34 -13.11 4.14
N GLY A 126 -8.72 -13.59 5.22
CA GLY A 126 -8.64 -15.02 5.50
C GLY A 126 -9.98 -15.65 5.89
N ILE A 127 -10.86 -14.90 6.56
CA ILE A 127 -12.21 -15.34 6.93
C ILE A 127 -13.13 -15.38 5.71
N ASP A 128 -13.07 -14.36 4.86
CA ASP A 128 -13.90 -14.23 3.65
C ASP A 128 -13.40 -15.12 2.50
N PHE A 129 -12.25 -15.75 2.65
CA PHE A 129 -11.67 -16.61 1.63
C PHE A 129 -12.50 -17.90 1.42
N ASP A 130 -13.09 -18.03 0.24
CA ASP A 130 -13.89 -19.20 -0.14
C ASP A 130 -13.00 -20.38 -0.57
N LEU A 131 -12.56 -21.14 0.43
CA LEU A 131 -11.78 -22.36 0.21
C LEU A 131 -12.59 -23.45 -0.52
N ALA A 132 -13.92 -23.48 -0.34
CA ALA A 132 -14.75 -24.46 -1.01
C ALA A 132 -14.75 -24.23 -2.52
N ALA A 133 -14.93 -22.97 -2.96
CA ALA A 133 -14.84 -22.60 -4.37
C ALA A 133 -13.44 -22.84 -4.99
N LEU A 134 -12.37 -22.79 -4.20
CA LEU A 134 -11.02 -23.14 -4.69
C LEU A 134 -10.87 -24.65 -4.97
N LEU A 135 -11.48 -25.48 -4.12
CA LEU A 135 -11.35 -26.93 -4.19
C LEU A 135 -12.38 -27.58 -5.12
N ASP A 136 -13.43 -26.84 -5.48
CA ASP A 136 -14.47 -27.30 -6.37
C ASP A 136 -13.95 -27.52 -7.80
N ASP A 137 -14.35 -28.63 -8.42
CA ASP A 137 -14.03 -29.02 -9.80
C ASP A 137 -12.54 -29.07 -10.22
N GLY A 138 -11.59 -28.84 -9.31
CA GLY A 138 -10.13 -28.92 -9.53
C GLY A 138 -9.53 -27.86 -10.46
N ARG A 139 -10.32 -27.22 -11.32
CA ARG A 139 -9.88 -26.14 -12.23
C ARG A 139 -9.33 -24.92 -11.49
N PRO A 140 -9.97 -24.38 -10.44
CA PRO A 140 -9.44 -23.25 -9.68
C PRO A 140 -8.09 -23.55 -9.02
N LEU A 141 -7.89 -24.80 -8.58
CA LEU A 141 -6.62 -25.26 -8.02
C LEU A 141 -5.47 -25.22 -9.03
N VAL A 142 -5.75 -25.52 -10.31
CA VAL A 142 -4.77 -25.40 -11.40
C VAL A 142 -4.51 -23.94 -11.79
N LEU A 143 -5.51 -23.06 -11.64
CA LEU A 143 -5.34 -21.62 -11.89
C LEU A 143 -4.41 -20.94 -10.86
N LEU A 144 -4.35 -21.45 -9.63
CA LEU A 144 -3.50 -20.91 -8.57
C LEU A 144 -2.01 -20.77 -9.00
N PRO A 145 -1.31 -21.84 -9.46
CA PRO A 145 0.07 -21.71 -9.91
C PRO A 145 0.20 -20.84 -11.16
N VAL A 146 -0.81 -20.82 -12.03
CA VAL A 146 -0.83 -19.94 -13.21
C VAL A 146 -0.85 -18.47 -12.78
N PHE A 147 -1.70 -18.10 -11.82
CA PHE A 147 -1.75 -16.73 -11.30
C PHE A 147 -0.48 -16.33 -10.56
N LEU A 148 0.13 -17.24 -9.80
CA LEU A 148 1.45 -16.98 -9.19
C LEU A 148 2.51 -16.66 -10.24
N LEU A 149 2.56 -17.43 -11.34
CA LEU A 149 3.47 -17.18 -12.45
C LEU A 149 3.14 -15.85 -13.13
N LEU A 150 1.86 -15.53 -13.32
CA LEU A 150 1.43 -14.25 -13.88
C LEU A 150 1.82 -13.06 -12.99
N PHE A 151 1.75 -13.18 -11.67
CA PHE A 151 2.24 -12.13 -10.76
C PHE A 151 3.74 -11.90 -10.95
N LEU A 152 4.52 -12.97 -11.05
CA LEU A 152 5.95 -12.87 -11.32
C LEU A 152 6.22 -12.27 -12.70
N LEU A 153 5.44 -12.62 -13.71
CA LEU A 153 5.62 -12.13 -15.08
C LEU A 153 5.22 -10.66 -15.23
N VAL A 154 4.10 -10.25 -14.63
CA VAL A 154 3.53 -8.90 -14.78
C VAL A 154 4.18 -7.90 -13.82
N ARG A 155 4.62 -8.34 -12.63
CA ARG A 155 5.24 -7.46 -11.63
C ARG A 155 6.71 -7.74 -11.45
N GLY A 156 7.08 -9.01 -11.26
CA GLY A 156 8.45 -9.41 -10.97
C GLY A 156 9.43 -9.19 -12.12
N VAL A 157 9.06 -9.52 -13.35
CA VAL A 157 9.92 -9.34 -14.53
C VAL A 157 10.17 -7.85 -14.81
N PRO A 158 9.15 -6.96 -14.86
CA PRO A 158 9.41 -5.53 -14.95
C PRO A 158 10.29 -5.01 -13.82
N ALA A 159 10.03 -5.40 -12.57
CA ALA A 159 10.87 -4.98 -11.44
C ALA A 159 12.32 -5.47 -11.55
N TYR A 160 12.55 -6.67 -12.11
CA TYR A 160 13.88 -7.19 -12.38
C TYR A 160 14.60 -6.42 -13.50
N LEU A 161 13.90 -6.15 -14.61
CA LEU A 161 14.46 -5.49 -15.79
C LEU A 161 14.71 -3.99 -15.58
N LEU A 162 13.82 -3.33 -14.84
CA LEU A 162 13.92 -1.91 -14.48
C LEU A 162 14.63 -1.69 -13.14
N ALA A 163 15.31 -2.71 -12.60
CA ALA A 163 16.05 -2.58 -11.36
C ALA A 163 17.08 -1.42 -11.46
N PRO A 164 17.18 -0.57 -10.43
CA PRO A 164 18.17 0.51 -10.38
C PRO A 164 19.57 0.00 -10.67
N ARG A 165 20.38 0.81 -11.37
CA ARG A 165 21.75 0.43 -11.76
C ARG A 165 22.65 0.13 -10.55
N ASP A 166 22.33 0.73 -9.41
CA ASP A 166 23.04 0.56 -8.14
C ASP A 166 22.82 -0.83 -7.52
N LEU A 167 21.75 -1.54 -7.91
CA LEU A 167 21.54 -2.96 -7.59
C LEU A 167 22.33 -3.82 -8.57
N THR A 168 23.60 -4.03 -8.25
CA THR A 168 24.48 -4.99 -8.92
C THR A 168 24.23 -6.40 -8.40
N GLY A 169 24.29 -7.40 -9.29
CA GLY A 169 24.04 -8.80 -8.94
C GLY A 169 22.70 -9.35 -9.45
N ARG A 170 22.65 -10.65 -9.70
CA ARG A 170 21.42 -11.33 -10.17
C ARG A 170 20.46 -11.59 -9.01
N ALA A 171 20.98 -11.88 -7.82
CA ALA A 171 20.17 -12.20 -6.65
C ALA A 171 19.42 -10.99 -6.07
N PRO A 172 19.98 -9.76 -5.99
CA PRO A 172 19.26 -8.61 -5.43
C PRO A 172 18.17 -8.13 -6.38
N ARG A 173 18.42 -8.21 -7.70
CA ARG A 173 17.40 -7.94 -8.73
C ARG A 173 16.27 -8.96 -8.70
N ALA A 174 16.59 -10.25 -8.54
CA ALA A 174 15.58 -11.30 -8.41
C ALA A 174 14.77 -11.16 -7.10
N ALA A 175 15.42 -10.80 -6.00
CA ALA A 175 14.76 -10.50 -4.74
C ALA A 175 13.80 -9.31 -4.87
N LEU A 176 14.20 -8.22 -5.55
CA LEU A 176 13.33 -7.09 -5.87
C LEU A 176 12.10 -7.53 -6.69
N GLY A 177 12.30 -8.38 -7.69
CA GLY A 177 11.21 -8.98 -8.48
C GLY A 177 10.23 -9.79 -7.62
N LEU A 178 10.74 -10.58 -6.69
CA LEU A 178 9.92 -11.39 -5.78
C LEU A 178 9.14 -10.52 -4.79
N PHE A 179 9.77 -9.54 -4.14
CA PHE A 179 9.11 -8.63 -3.20
C PHE A 179 8.01 -7.81 -3.87
N SER A 180 8.28 -7.26 -5.07
CA SER A 180 7.31 -6.48 -5.85
C SER A 180 6.14 -7.29 -6.40
N SER A 181 6.26 -8.62 -6.46
CA SER A 181 5.20 -9.51 -6.94
C SER A 181 4.15 -9.82 -5.87
N THR A 182 4.42 -9.52 -4.60
CA THR A 182 3.43 -9.66 -3.52
C THR A 182 2.33 -8.61 -3.67
N CYS A 183 1.06 -9.02 -3.71
CA CYS A 183 -0.02 -8.10 -4.10
C CYS A 183 -1.42 -8.41 -3.53
N LEU A 184 -1.49 -9.04 -2.36
CA LEU A 184 -2.76 -9.48 -1.77
C LEU A 184 -3.81 -8.36 -1.61
N PRO A 185 -3.52 -7.19 -1.01
CA PRO A 185 -4.56 -6.19 -0.76
C PRO A 185 -5.27 -5.71 -2.03
N LEU A 186 -4.48 -5.48 -3.09
CA LEU A 186 -5.02 -5.01 -4.36
C LEU A 186 -5.80 -6.12 -5.09
N VAL A 187 -5.29 -7.36 -5.07
CA VAL A 187 -5.97 -8.49 -5.71
C VAL A 187 -7.33 -8.71 -5.07
N VAL A 188 -7.43 -8.74 -3.74
CA VAL A 188 -8.68 -8.92 -3.00
C VAL A 188 -9.71 -7.86 -3.37
N ALA A 189 -9.30 -6.58 -3.41
CA ALA A 189 -10.19 -5.49 -3.78
C ALA A 189 -10.72 -5.64 -5.22
N ILE A 190 -9.84 -5.95 -6.19
CA ILE A 190 -10.23 -6.13 -7.59
C ILE A 190 -11.12 -7.36 -7.77
N THR A 191 -10.82 -8.47 -7.09
CA THR A 191 -11.64 -9.69 -7.18
C THR A 191 -13.01 -9.51 -6.54
N ALA A 192 -13.11 -8.75 -5.45
CA ALA A 192 -14.39 -8.43 -4.83
C ALA A 192 -15.27 -7.63 -5.81
N ILE A 193 -14.73 -6.56 -6.40
CA ILE A 193 -15.43 -5.78 -7.42
C ILE A 193 -15.82 -6.65 -8.62
N GLY A 194 -14.89 -7.48 -9.11
CA GLY A 194 -15.14 -8.36 -10.26
C GLY A 194 -16.21 -9.43 -9.98
N LEU A 195 -16.33 -9.89 -8.74
CA LEU A 195 -17.36 -10.84 -8.33
C LEU A 195 -18.72 -10.15 -8.22
N ASP A 196 -18.77 -8.95 -7.62
CA ASP A 196 -19.98 -8.13 -7.50
C ASP A 196 -20.53 -7.74 -8.89
N ASP A 197 -19.65 -7.34 -9.81
CA ASP A 197 -19.98 -7.00 -11.19
C ASP A 197 -20.21 -8.24 -12.07
N LYS A 198 -20.06 -9.45 -11.52
CA LYS A 198 -20.19 -10.75 -12.22
C LYS A 198 -19.28 -10.90 -13.44
N VAL A 199 -18.12 -10.24 -13.42
CA VAL A 199 -17.09 -10.33 -14.46
C VAL A 199 -16.24 -11.58 -14.28
N ILE A 200 -16.04 -12.03 -13.04
CA ILE A 200 -15.31 -13.25 -12.70
C ILE A 200 -16.19 -14.19 -11.86
N GLY A 201 -15.97 -15.50 -12.01
CA GLY A 201 -16.63 -16.51 -11.18
C GLY A 201 -16.00 -16.64 -9.80
N ALA A 202 -16.73 -17.27 -8.87
CA ALA A 202 -16.26 -17.51 -7.50
C ALA A 202 -14.97 -18.35 -7.47
N GLY A 203 -14.85 -19.36 -8.33
CA GLY A 203 -13.65 -20.17 -8.45
C GLY A 203 -12.43 -19.38 -8.93
N GLU A 204 -12.58 -18.54 -9.97
CA GLU A 204 -11.49 -17.67 -10.43
C GLU A 204 -11.07 -16.64 -9.38
N ALA A 205 -12.04 -16.04 -8.68
CA ALA A 205 -11.77 -15.11 -7.58
C ALA A 205 -11.01 -15.79 -6.44
N ALA A 206 -11.46 -16.98 -6.01
CA ALA A 206 -10.78 -17.78 -4.99
C ALA A 206 -9.36 -18.15 -5.41
N ALA A 207 -9.16 -18.58 -6.67
CA ALA A 207 -7.83 -18.89 -7.19
C ALA A 207 -6.88 -17.68 -7.20
N LEU A 208 -7.37 -16.49 -7.58
CA LEU A 208 -6.59 -15.24 -7.55
C LEU A 208 -6.19 -14.85 -6.13
N VAL A 209 -7.14 -14.87 -5.19
CA VAL A 209 -6.89 -14.53 -3.78
C VAL A 209 -5.93 -15.55 -3.16
N ALA A 210 -6.12 -16.84 -3.42
CA ALA A 210 -5.24 -17.91 -2.94
C ALA A 210 -3.82 -17.75 -3.47
N ALA A 211 -3.66 -17.49 -4.77
CA ALA A 211 -2.36 -17.16 -5.35
C ALA A 211 -1.73 -15.95 -4.67
N ALA A 212 -2.52 -14.93 -4.35
CA ALA A 212 -2.00 -13.74 -3.67
C ALA A 212 -1.56 -14.04 -2.23
N MET A 213 -2.31 -14.85 -1.48
CA MET A 213 -1.92 -15.34 -0.14
C MET A 213 -0.61 -16.14 -0.20
N VAL A 214 -0.51 -17.08 -1.13
CA VAL A 214 0.71 -17.87 -1.32
C VAL A 214 1.87 -16.96 -1.72
N SER A 215 1.66 -15.94 -2.55
CA SER A 215 2.72 -15.02 -2.96
C SER A 215 3.32 -14.25 -1.77
N VAL A 216 2.47 -13.77 -0.85
CA VAL A 216 2.89 -13.00 0.34
C VAL A 216 3.72 -13.87 1.30
N LEU A 217 3.47 -15.18 1.33
CA LEU A 217 4.26 -16.11 2.13
C LEU A 217 5.54 -16.57 1.41
N VAL A 218 5.41 -17.05 0.18
CA VAL A 218 6.48 -17.77 -0.53
C VAL A 218 7.51 -16.83 -1.15
N PHE A 219 7.10 -15.73 -1.77
CA PHE A 219 8.02 -14.87 -2.50
C PHE A 219 9.04 -14.18 -1.58
N PRO A 220 8.66 -13.60 -0.41
CA PRO A 220 9.64 -13.07 0.53
C PRO A 220 10.62 -14.12 1.04
N LEU A 221 10.14 -15.33 1.36
CA LEU A 221 11.00 -16.43 1.81
C LEU A 221 12.04 -16.83 0.74
N LEU A 222 11.63 -16.88 -0.53
CA LEU A 222 12.55 -17.11 -1.64
C LEU A 222 13.53 -15.95 -1.81
N ALA A 223 13.06 -14.70 -1.73
CA ALA A 223 13.90 -13.51 -1.84
C ALA A 223 15.01 -13.49 -0.78
N PHE A 224 14.66 -13.75 0.48
CA PHE A 224 15.64 -13.84 1.57
C PHE A 224 16.66 -14.98 1.37
N ARG A 225 16.22 -16.13 0.83
CA ARG A 225 17.15 -17.22 0.50
C ARG A 225 18.11 -16.87 -0.63
N LEU A 226 17.66 -16.13 -1.64
CA LEU A 226 18.50 -15.68 -2.74
C LEU A 226 19.58 -14.71 -2.24
N LEU A 227 19.20 -13.75 -1.39
CA LEU A 227 20.12 -12.77 -0.82
C LEU A 227 21.21 -13.44 0.05
N ARG A 228 20.82 -14.35 0.95
CA ARG A 228 21.77 -15.08 1.82
C ARG A 228 22.81 -15.88 1.02
N ARG A 229 22.39 -16.54 -0.06
CA ARG A 229 23.31 -17.34 -0.90
C ARG A 229 24.37 -16.50 -1.61
N GLU A 230 24.07 -15.26 -1.94
CA GLU A 230 25.02 -14.35 -2.57
C GLU A 230 26.05 -13.82 -1.56
N GLU A 231 25.62 -13.56 -0.32
CA GLU A 231 26.51 -13.23 0.80
C GLU A 231 27.47 -14.39 1.11
N ASP A 232 26.95 -15.63 1.19
CA ASP A 232 27.76 -16.83 1.44
C ASP A 232 28.70 -17.17 0.27
N GLY A 233 28.29 -16.89 -0.97
CA GLY A 233 29.08 -17.10 -2.18
C GLY A 233 30.15 -16.02 -2.45
N GLY A 234 29.93 -14.80 -1.95
CA GLY A 234 30.87 -13.67 -2.04
C GLY A 234 31.89 -13.60 -0.89
N GLY A 235 31.70 -14.37 0.18
CA GLY A 235 32.44 -14.31 1.44
C GLY A 235 33.84 -14.93 1.48
N ARG A 236 34.62 -14.90 0.39
CA ARG A 236 36.06 -15.29 0.43
C ARG A 236 37.06 -14.16 0.18
N ALA A 237 36.64 -12.90 0.28
CA ALA A 237 37.56 -11.77 0.21
C ALA A 237 37.16 -10.64 1.18
N VAL A 238 37.50 -10.80 2.46
CA VAL A 238 37.77 -9.66 3.34
C VAL A 238 39.11 -9.91 4.03
N PRO A 239 40.21 -9.25 3.63
CA PRO A 239 41.44 -9.23 4.42
C PRO A 239 41.12 -8.57 5.76
N GLY A 240 41.61 -9.17 6.84
CA GLY A 240 41.30 -8.79 8.21
C GLY A 240 41.46 -7.29 8.45
N ARG A 241 40.40 -6.68 8.96
CA ARG A 241 40.52 -5.42 9.68
C ARG A 241 41.41 -5.70 10.89
N ALA A 242 42.61 -5.12 10.85
CA ALA A 242 43.53 -5.08 11.97
C ALA A 242 42.77 -4.66 13.23
N ALA A 243 42.98 -5.42 14.29
CA ALA A 243 42.60 -5.04 15.63
C ALA A 243 43.40 -3.78 16.01
N GLU A 244 42.79 -2.60 15.86
CA GLU A 244 43.18 -1.45 16.66
C GLU A 244 42.51 -1.59 18.02
N SER A 245 43.26 -2.26 18.91
CA SER A 245 43.27 -2.00 20.33
C SER A 245 43.51 -0.52 20.60
N GLY A 246 42.66 0.11 21.42
CA GLY A 246 42.87 1.50 21.85
C GLY A 246 41.78 2.01 22.80
N GLU A 247 41.80 1.49 24.02
CA GLU A 247 41.56 2.15 25.33
C GLU A 247 40.40 3.14 25.55
N VAL A 248 39.62 2.85 26.61
CA VAL A 248 39.30 3.69 27.82
C VAL A 248 39.39 5.21 27.59
N TRP A 249 38.35 6.02 27.79
CA TRP A 249 37.60 6.32 29.03
C TRP A 249 36.14 6.68 28.76
#